data_AF-A0AA87ZJ11-F1
#
_entry.id   AF-A0AA87ZJ11-F1
#
_cell.length_a   1.000
_cell.length_b   1.000
_cell.length_c   1.000
_cell.angle_alpha   90.00
_cell.angle_beta   90.00
_cell.angle_gamma   90.00
#
_symmetry.space_group_name_H-M   'P 1'
#
loop_
_entity.id
_entity.type
_entity.pdbx_description
1 polymer ?
#
loop_
_entity_poly.entity_id
_entity_poly.type
_entity_poly.pdbx_seq_one_letter_code
_entity_poly.pdbx_strand_id
1 'polypeptide(L)'
;MSDAFGLVQFLNTITEMARGRKVPSIPPVWQREILNARNPPRITCPHQEYQDVVTLQTPNSKASNMVMDPNNVVQCSFFFSSNQIRNLRELLPKHLRNCTRFELLTACLWKCRTIALELDPKETVRVSCMTSIRGNKNVNNLRLPLGYYGNAFAYPAAVSNVRVLCDSPLGYAVKLVKKAKDQVNDEYIKSVADLIVIKGRPLYTVPGNYIVSDQTRVGFNEVDFGWGLPVFGGPAMTLSLFSLYIPYEEKGEKGVVVPLCLPTASAMERFKQELKKMTDEEYKMYHFKDFKIVSSL
;
A
#
# COMPACT_ATOMS: atom_id res chain seq x y z
N MET A 1 3.01 -4.10 19.74
CA MET A 1 2.97 -4.23 18.26
C MET A 1 3.17 -2.87 17.60
N SER A 2 3.80 -2.85 16.43
CA SER A 2 4.25 -1.67 15.67
C SER A 2 3.92 -1.83 14.19
N ASP A 3 3.92 -0.72 13.45
CA ASP A 3 3.86 -0.73 11.99
C ASP A 3 5.28 -0.86 11.41
N ALA A 4 5.40 -0.81 10.08
CA ALA A 4 6.69 -0.98 9.41
C ALA A 4 7.72 0.08 9.84
N PHE A 5 7.30 1.33 10.08
CA PHE A 5 8.19 2.36 10.61
C PHE A 5 8.67 2.02 12.02
N GLY A 6 7.75 1.60 12.91
CA GLY A 6 8.12 1.18 14.25
C GLY A 6 9.01 -0.08 14.27
N LEU A 7 8.84 -0.99 13.32
CA LEU A 7 9.72 -2.15 13.14
C LEU A 7 11.13 -1.72 12.72
N VAL A 8 11.28 -0.85 11.70
CA VAL A 8 12.60 -0.35 11.31
C VAL A 8 13.27 0.43 12.43
N GLN A 9 12.52 1.24 13.19
CA GLN A 9 13.05 1.93 14.36
C GLN A 9 13.59 0.96 15.42
N PHE A 10 12.87 -0.13 15.67
CA PHE A 10 13.34 -1.21 16.53
C PHE A 10 14.61 -1.87 15.97
N LEU A 11 14.62 -2.23 14.69
CA LEU A 11 15.80 -2.83 14.04
C LEU A 11 17.03 -1.91 14.13
N ASN A 12 16.88 -0.62 13.87
CA ASN A 12 17.96 0.36 14.02
C ASN A 12 18.47 0.47 15.46
N THR A 13 17.60 0.30 16.46
CA THR A 13 18.04 0.22 17.86
C THR A 13 18.90 -1.01 18.10
N ILE A 14 18.52 -2.17 17.54
CA ILE A 14 19.30 -3.40 17.65
C ILE A 14 20.64 -3.27 16.95
N THR A 15 20.69 -2.68 15.75
CA THR A 15 21.95 -2.48 15.03
C THR A 15 22.91 -1.56 15.79
N GLU A 16 22.40 -0.50 16.42
CA GLU A 16 23.19 0.37 17.29
C GLU A 16 23.80 -0.38 18.48
N MET A 17 22.99 -1.21 19.15
CA MET A 17 23.44 -2.02 20.29
C MET A 17 24.47 -3.07 19.86
N ALA A 18 24.25 -3.75 18.73
CA ALA A 18 25.21 -4.71 18.17
C ALA A 18 26.57 -4.06 17.86
N ARG A 19 26.58 -2.77 17.53
CA ARG A 19 27.78 -1.97 17.26
C ARG A 19 28.37 -1.29 18.51
N GLY A 20 27.92 -1.70 19.71
CA GLY A 20 28.49 -1.27 20.98
C GLY A 20 27.87 0.01 21.57
N ARG A 21 26.79 0.56 21.00
CA ARG A 21 26.07 1.66 21.67
C ARG A 21 25.34 1.13 22.90
N LYS A 22 25.51 1.82 24.03
CA LYS A 22 24.83 1.48 25.29
C LYS A 22 23.40 2.01 25.38
N VAL A 23 23.07 3.05 24.60
CA VAL A 23 21.78 3.74 24.61
C VAL A 23 21.37 4.00 23.16
N PRO A 24 20.09 3.78 22.80
CA PRO A 24 19.59 4.10 21.46
C PRO A 24 19.68 5.60 21.17
N SER A 25 20.02 5.96 19.93
CA SER A 25 20.02 7.36 19.47
C SER A 25 18.63 7.99 19.52
N ILE A 26 17.59 7.17 19.35
CA ILE A 26 16.20 7.58 19.45
C ILE A 26 15.54 6.75 20.55
N PRO A 27 15.29 7.32 21.74
CA PRO A 27 14.59 6.61 22.81
C PRO A 27 13.17 6.21 22.38
N PRO A 28 12.72 4.98 22.67
CA PRO A 28 11.36 4.56 22.35
C PRO A 28 10.34 5.32 23.20
N VAL A 29 9.23 5.72 22.59
CA VAL A 29 8.12 6.43 23.25
C VAL A 29 6.83 5.63 23.12
N TRP A 30 6.22 5.30 24.26
CA TRP A 30 5.00 4.49 24.31
C TRP A 30 3.76 5.27 23.85
N GLN A 31 3.60 6.52 24.32
CA GLN A 31 2.47 7.46 24.19
C GLN A 31 1.36 7.09 23.18
N ARG A 32 0.61 6.00 23.43
CA ARG A 32 -0.45 5.50 22.53
C ARG A 32 -1.70 6.36 22.62
N GLU A 33 -1.89 7.01 23.75
CA GLU A 33 -3.00 7.90 24.08
C GLU A 33 -3.14 9.09 23.13
N ILE A 34 -2.08 9.47 22.41
CA ILE A 34 -2.11 10.50 21.34
C ILE A 34 -3.16 10.14 20.27
N LEU A 35 -3.39 8.85 20.03
CA LEU A 35 -4.31 8.34 19.02
C LEU A 35 -5.58 7.75 19.63
N ASN A 36 -5.91 8.09 20.88
CA ASN A 36 -7.17 7.68 21.48
C ASN A 36 -8.37 8.33 20.76
N ALA A 37 -9.49 7.62 20.80
CA ALA A 37 -10.78 8.17 20.44
C ALA A 37 -11.14 9.38 21.32
N ARG A 38 -11.99 10.25 20.78
CA ARG A 38 -12.57 11.38 21.51
C ARG A 38 -13.53 10.89 22.58
N ASN A 39 -13.83 11.77 23.55
CA ASN A 39 -14.86 11.53 24.55
C ASN A 39 -15.88 12.69 24.54
N PRO A 40 -17.13 12.48 24.09
CA PRO A 40 -17.65 11.23 23.51
C PRO A 40 -17.08 10.97 22.10
N PRO A 41 -16.99 9.69 21.66
CA PRO A 41 -16.57 9.36 20.31
C PRO A 41 -17.66 9.77 19.30
N ARG A 42 -17.25 10.28 18.13
CA ARG A 42 -18.15 10.68 17.05
C ARG A 42 -17.55 10.40 15.67
N ILE A 43 -18.28 9.72 14.80
CA ILE A 43 -17.84 9.50 13.41
C ILE A 43 -18.16 10.77 12.62
N THR A 44 -17.14 11.41 12.05
CA THR A 44 -17.24 12.72 11.38
C THR A 44 -16.77 12.69 9.93
N CYS A 45 -16.15 11.61 9.49
CA CYS A 45 -15.74 11.39 8.11
C CYS A 45 -16.41 10.14 7.52
N PRO A 46 -16.63 10.10 6.19
CA PRO A 46 -16.99 8.87 5.51
C PRO A 46 -15.79 7.92 5.47
N HIS A 47 -15.95 6.72 6.03
CA HIS A 47 -14.93 5.68 6.03
C HIS A 47 -15.29 4.57 5.03
N GLN A 48 -14.99 4.83 3.76
CA GLN A 48 -15.28 3.93 2.64
C GLN A 48 -14.60 2.56 2.80
N GLU A 49 -13.49 2.53 3.54
CA GLU A 49 -12.71 1.35 3.87
C GLU A 49 -13.37 0.43 4.91
N TYR A 50 -14.33 0.96 5.69
CA TYR A 50 -15.09 0.23 6.73
C TYR A 50 -16.60 0.16 6.41
N GLN A 51 -16.98 0.30 5.14
CA GLN A 51 -18.37 0.11 4.74
C GLN A 51 -18.77 -1.36 4.91
N ASP A 52 -19.90 -1.58 5.58
CA ASP A 52 -20.35 -2.91 6.00
C ASP A 52 -20.49 -3.86 4.79
N VAL A 53 -19.81 -5.00 4.87
CA VAL A 53 -19.80 -6.02 3.81
C VAL A 53 -21.20 -6.59 3.57
N VAL A 54 -22.07 -6.58 4.59
CA VAL A 54 -23.46 -7.04 4.50
C VAL A 54 -24.29 -6.20 3.50
N THR A 55 -23.98 -4.91 3.33
CA THR A 55 -24.64 -4.05 2.33
C THR A 55 -24.10 -4.24 0.91
N LEU A 56 -23.01 -5.01 0.75
CA LEU A 56 -22.33 -5.26 -0.52
C LEU A 56 -22.46 -6.71 -1.00
N GLN A 57 -23.08 -7.59 -0.22
CA GLN A 57 -23.38 -8.95 -0.62
C GLN A 57 -24.62 -8.97 -1.52
N THR A 58 -24.41 -8.70 -2.82
CA THR A 58 -25.29 -9.26 -3.85
C THR A 58 -25.05 -10.76 -3.93
N PRO A 59 -26.09 -11.61 -3.87
CA PRO A 59 -25.97 -13.01 -4.22
C PRO A 59 -25.32 -13.10 -5.61
N ASN A 60 -24.22 -13.85 -5.74
CA ASN A 60 -23.43 -14.06 -6.97
C ASN A 60 -22.44 -12.95 -7.40
N SER A 61 -22.03 -12.03 -6.54
CA SER A 61 -20.98 -11.05 -6.91
C SER A 61 -19.59 -11.72 -7.03
N LYS A 62 -18.89 -11.51 -8.16
CA LYS A 62 -17.52 -12.01 -8.36
C LYS A 62 -16.55 -11.29 -7.43
N ALA A 63 -16.83 -10.02 -7.11
CA ALA A 63 -16.10 -9.25 -6.11
C ALA A 63 -16.11 -9.89 -4.71
N SER A 64 -17.24 -10.48 -4.29
CA SER A 64 -17.39 -11.19 -3.00
C SER A 64 -16.64 -12.52 -2.98
N ASN A 65 -16.51 -13.17 -4.14
CA ASN A 65 -15.71 -14.40 -4.30
C ASN A 65 -14.20 -14.14 -4.42
N MET A 66 -13.75 -12.87 -4.31
CA MET A 66 -12.32 -12.53 -4.26
C MET A 66 -11.67 -12.75 -2.89
N VAL A 67 -12.35 -13.42 -1.94
CA VAL A 67 -11.64 -14.03 -0.81
C VAL A 67 -10.74 -15.10 -1.38
N MET A 68 -9.50 -14.71 -1.67
CA MET A 68 -8.52 -15.51 -2.38
C MET A 68 -8.26 -16.80 -1.61
N ASP A 69 -8.60 -17.96 -2.21
CA ASP A 69 -8.16 -19.26 -1.71
C ASP A 69 -6.63 -19.29 -1.73
N PRO A 70 -5.94 -19.42 -0.58
CA PRO A 70 -4.48 -19.44 -0.52
C PRO A 70 -3.84 -20.48 -1.45
N ASN A 71 -4.58 -21.56 -1.78
CA ASN A 71 -4.10 -22.64 -2.65
C ASN A 71 -4.27 -22.34 -4.15
N ASN A 72 -4.98 -21.28 -4.53
CA ASN A 72 -5.29 -20.93 -5.91
C ASN A 72 -5.03 -19.44 -6.18
N VAL A 73 -3.85 -18.95 -5.83
CA VAL A 73 -3.41 -17.58 -6.10
C VAL A 73 -2.11 -17.60 -6.90
N VAL A 74 -2.08 -16.80 -7.96
CA VAL A 74 -0.86 -16.55 -8.72
C VAL A 74 -0.23 -15.26 -8.21
N GLN A 75 0.98 -15.38 -7.65
CA GLN A 75 1.80 -14.25 -7.22
C GLN A 75 2.85 -13.93 -8.28
N CYS A 76 2.96 -12.66 -8.65
CA CYS A 76 4.03 -12.14 -9.51
C CYS A 76 4.56 -10.82 -8.93
N SER A 77 5.83 -10.51 -9.20
CA SER A 77 6.43 -9.25 -8.78
C SER A 77 6.84 -8.44 -9.99
N PHE A 78 6.42 -7.17 -10.00
CA PHE A 78 6.58 -6.27 -11.12
C PHE A 78 7.56 -5.17 -10.76
N PHE A 79 8.69 -5.12 -11.47
CA PHE A 79 9.66 -4.03 -11.35
C PHE A 79 9.24 -2.87 -12.24
N PHE A 80 9.22 -1.67 -11.66
CA PHE A 80 8.95 -0.41 -12.33
C PHE A 80 10.20 0.47 -12.27
N SER A 81 10.86 0.64 -13.42
CA SER A 81 12.03 1.50 -13.52
C SER A 81 11.65 2.98 -13.50
N SER A 82 12.66 3.84 -13.31
CA SER A 82 12.48 5.29 -13.40
C SER A 82 12.00 5.73 -14.80
N ASN A 83 12.41 5.02 -15.87
CA ASN A 83 11.94 5.28 -17.24
C ASN A 83 10.45 4.93 -17.38
N GLN A 84 10.04 3.74 -16.91
CA GLN A 84 8.65 3.30 -16.98
C GLN A 84 7.71 4.21 -16.22
N ILE A 85 8.12 4.66 -15.02
CA ILE A 85 7.34 5.62 -14.22
C ILE A 85 7.22 6.96 -14.95
N ARG A 86 8.26 7.41 -15.66
CA ARG A 86 8.22 8.63 -16.48
C ARG A 86 7.28 8.46 -17.68
N ASN A 87 7.34 7.34 -18.39
CA ASN A 87 6.47 7.07 -19.54
C ASN A 87 4.99 7.03 -19.12
N LEU A 88 4.67 6.35 -18.02
CA LEU A 88 3.32 6.36 -17.44
C LEU A 88 2.82 7.77 -17.11
N ARG A 89 3.73 8.65 -16.66
CA ARG A 89 3.39 10.03 -16.33
C ARG A 89 3.06 10.85 -17.57
N GLU A 90 3.70 10.55 -18.71
CA GLU A 90 3.42 11.24 -19.97
C GLU A 90 2.02 10.95 -20.52
N LEU A 91 1.42 9.80 -20.16
CA LEU A 91 0.01 9.48 -20.45
C LEU A 91 -0.99 10.41 -19.74
N LEU A 92 -0.54 11.17 -18.73
CA LEU A 92 -1.40 12.07 -17.99
C LEU A 92 -1.48 13.45 -18.66
N PRO A 93 -2.66 14.10 -18.62
CA PRO A 93 -2.78 15.52 -18.90
C PRO A 93 -1.80 16.35 -18.04
N LYS A 94 -1.24 17.43 -18.59
CA LYS A 94 -0.20 18.26 -17.93
C LYS A 94 -0.52 18.62 -16.48
N HIS A 95 -1.78 18.97 -16.18
CA HIS A 95 -2.22 19.36 -14.84
C HIS A 95 -2.20 18.22 -13.78
N LEU A 96 -2.12 16.95 -14.21
CA LEU A 96 -2.02 15.78 -13.33
C LEU A 96 -0.62 15.18 -13.25
N ARG A 97 0.33 15.68 -14.04
CA ARG A 97 1.71 15.18 -14.05
C ARG A 97 2.46 15.47 -12.74
N ASN A 98 1.92 16.31 -11.86
CA ASN A 98 2.44 16.56 -10.52
C ASN A 98 2.03 15.50 -9.47
N CYS A 99 1.36 14.41 -9.87
CA CYS A 99 1.03 13.32 -8.95
C CYS A 99 2.30 12.63 -8.42
N THR A 100 2.23 12.04 -7.23
CA THR A 100 3.36 11.28 -6.69
C THR A 100 3.61 9.99 -7.48
N ARG A 101 4.80 9.39 -7.36
CA ARG A 101 5.07 8.05 -7.91
C ARG A 101 4.06 7.03 -7.40
N PHE A 102 3.76 7.07 -6.09
CA PHE A 102 2.77 6.20 -5.46
C PHE A 102 1.39 6.35 -6.11
N GLU A 103 0.88 7.58 -6.21
CA GLU A 103 -0.43 7.85 -6.84
C GLU A 103 -0.51 7.32 -8.28
N LEU A 104 0.55 7.52 -9.06
CA LEU A 104 0.60 7.08 -10.46
C LEU A 104 0.60 5.54 -10.57
N LEU A 105 1.50 4.87 -9.86
CA LEU A 105 1.61 3.42 -9.90
C LEU A 105 0.35 2.76 -9.33
N THR A 106 -0.18 3.25 -8.22
CA THR A 106 -1.43 2.73 -7.64
C THR A 106 -2.60 2.86 -8.59
N ALA A 107 -2.74 4.00 -9.27
CA ALA A 107 -3.80 4.20 -10.26
C ALA A 107 -3.68 3.25 -11.45
N CYS A 108 -2.46 3.07 -11.98
CA CYS A 108 -2.17 2.16 -13.08
C CYS A 108 -2.48 0.71 -12.68
N LEU A 109 -1.90 0.24 -11.57
CA LEU A 109 -2.08 -1.11 -11.06
C LEU A 109 -3.53 -1.41 -10.71
N TRP A 110 -4.25 -0.47 -10.08
CA TRP A 110 -5.66 -0.61 -9.77
C TRP A 110 -6.49 -0.79 -11.04
N LYS A 111 -6.26 0.05 -12.06
CA LYS A 111 -6.96 -0.03 -13.33
C LYS A 111 -6.67 -1.36 -14.06
N CYS A 112 -5.39 -1.72 -14.23
CA CYS A 112 -5.00 -2.98 -14.87
C CYS A 112 -5.57 -4.19 -14.12
N ARG A 113 -5.52 -4.18 -12.78
CA ARG A 113 -6.09 -5.22 -11.94
C ARG A 113 -7.59 -5.34 -12.16
N THR A 114 -8.34 -4.24 -12.17
CA THR A 114 -9.79 -4.28 -12.37
C THR A 114 -10.16 -4.83 -13.75
N ILE A 115 -9.46 -4.42 -14.82
CA ILE A 115 -9.70 -4.95 -16.18
C ILE A 115 -9.43 -6.47 -16.21
N ALA A 116 -8.29 -6.88 -15.66
CA ALA A 116 -7.85 -8.28 -15.68
C ALA A 116 -8.78 -9.24 -14.93
N LEU A 117 -9.56 -8.73 -13.97
CA LEU A 117 -10.49 -9.53 -13.17
C LEU A 117 -11.84 -9.77 -13.83
N GLU A 118 -12.18 -9.03 -14.91
CA GLU A 118 -13.44 -9.21 -15.66
C GLU A 118 -14.67 -9.27 -14.72
N LEU A 119 -14.69 -8.34 -13.76
CA LEU A 119 -15.79 -8.16 -12.83
C LEU A 119 -17.03 -7.64 -13.56
N ASP A 120 -18.21 -7.79 -12.95
CA ASP A 120 -19.43 -7.20 -13.50
C ASP A 120 -19.24 -5.68 -13.66
N PRO A 121 -19.51 -5.10 -14.85
CA PRO A 121 -19.39 -3.67 -15.07
C PRO A 121 -20.17 -2.80 -14.06
N LYS A 122 -21.21 -3.32 -13.40
CA LYS A 122 -22.02 -2.65 -12.36
C LYS A 122 -21.42 -2.76 -10.95
N GLU A 123 -20.50 -3.68 -10.72
CA GLU A 123 -19.85 -3.85 -9.41
C GLU A 123 -19.00 -2.62 -9.04
N THR A 124 -18.79 -2.47 -7.73
CA THR A 124 -17.95 -1.43 -7.16
C THR A 124 -16.59 -2.02 -6.77
N VAL A 125 -15.51 -1.38 -7.22
CA VAL A 125 -14.14 -1.70 -6.84
C VAL A 125 -13.53 -0.59 -6.00
N ARG A 126 -12.56 -0.96 -5.17
CA ARG A 126 -11.89 -0.05 -4.26
C ARG A 126 -10.38 -0.22 -4.32
N VAL A 127 -9.66 0.86 -4.01
CA VAL A 127 -8.24 0.79 -3.68
C VAL A 127 -8.00 1.55 -2.38
N SER A 128 -7.45 0.85 -1.38
CA SER A 128 -7.20 1.41 -0.04
C SER A 128 -5.71 1.68 0.14
N CYS A 129 -5.37 2.91 0.47
CA CYS A 129 -3.98 3.36 0.56
C CYS A 129 -3.52 3.44 2.01
N MET A 130 -2.61 2.57 2.45
CA MET A 130 -1.97 2.68 3.76
C MET A 130 -1.18 3.98 3.85
N THR A 131 -1.71 4.94 4.59
CA THR A 131 -1.16 6.29 4.68
C THR A 131 -0.69 6.53 6.10
N SER A 132 0.63 6.60 6.29
CA SER A 132 1.19 6.96 7.59
C SER A 132 0.87 8.41 7.93
N ILE A 133 0.66 8.68 9.21
CA ILE A 133 0.52 10.04 9.72
C ILE A 133 1.88 10.64 10.08
N ARG A 134 2.95 9.82 10.17
CA ARG A 134 4.32 10.30 10.43
C ARG A 134 4.80 11.14 9.24
N GLY A 135 5.11 12.41 9.51
CA GLY A 135 5.56 13.34 8.48
C GLY A 135 4.49 13.72 7.45
N ASN A 136 3.22 13.40 7.70
CA ASN A 136 2.12 13.82 6.83
C ASN A 136 1.78 15.29 7.11
N LYS A 137 1.99 16.15 6.12
CA LYS A 137 1.74 17.60 6.20
C LYS A 137 0.27 17.98 6.45
N ASN A 138 -0.66 17.06 6.20
CA ASN A 138 -2.08 17.27 6.45
C ASN A 138 -2.48 16.90 7.90
N VAL A 139 -1.57 16.30 8.68
CA VAL A 139 -1.77 15.93 10.08
C VAL A 139 -0.83 16.77 10.95
N ASN A 140 -1.33 17.90 11.43
CA ASN A 140 -0.49 18.92 12.07
C ASN A 140 -0.63 18.95 13.61
N ASN A 141 -1.77 18.48 14.12
CA ASN A 141 -2.10 18.51 15.55
C ASN A 141 -1.75 17.20 16.26
N LEU A 142 -1.80 16.06 15.55
CA LEU A 142 -1.40 14.74 16.08
C LEU A 142 0.11 14.51 15.88
N ARG A 143 0.94 15.34 16.51
CA ARG A 143 2.41 15.25 16.41
C ARG A 143 2.92 14.04 17.18
N LEU A 144 3.27 12.99 16.44
CA LEU A 144 3.92 11.83 17.02
C LEU A 144 5.37 12.15 17.40
N PRO A 145 5.81 11.82 18.63
CA PRO A 145 7.21 11.88 19.01
C PRO A 145 8.08 11.08 18.04
N LEU A 146 9.33 11.51 17.82
CA LEU A 146 10.29 10.78 16.99
C LEU A 146 10.47 9.32 17.45
N GLY A 147 10.39 9.08 18.76
CA GLY A 147 10.46 7.76 19.39
C GLY A 147 9.19 6.90 19.28
N TYR A 148 8.10 7.42 18.69
CA TYR A 148 6.82 6.69 18.64
C TYR A 148 6.91 5.50 17.67
N TYR A 149 6.97 4.31 18.25
CA TYR A 149 7.11 3.06 17.53
C TYR A 149 5.78 2.32 17.31
N GLY A 150 4.64 2.93 17.68
CA GLY A 150 3.32 2.31 17.52
C GLY A 150 2.79 2.28 16.09
N ASN A 151 1.55 1.80 15.92
CA ASN A 151 0.87 1.89 14.63
C ASN A 151 0.35 3.32 14.44
N ALA A 152 0.66 3.94 13.31
CA ALA A 152 0.27 5.33 13.04
C ALA A 152 0.00 5.54 11.55
N PHE A 153 -1.10 4.95 11.08
CA PHE A 153 -1.59 5.08 9.71
C PHE A 153 -3.12 4.97 9.66
N ALA A 154 -3.70 5.35 8.53
CA ALA A 154 -5.07 5.02 8.14
C ALA A 154 -5.09 4.40 6.72
N TYR A 155 -6.26 3.90 6.29
CA TYR A 155 -6.43 3.24 4.99
C TYR A 155 -7.51 3.90 4.13
N PRO A 156 -7.43 5.22 3.82
CA PRO A 156 -8.44 5.84 2.97
C PRO A 156 -8.65 5.06 1.67
N ALA A 157 -9.90 4.79 1.35
CA ALA A 157 -10.28 4.06 0.14
C ALA A 157 -10.79 5.02 -0.95
N ALA A 158 -10.25 4.87 -2.15
CA ALA A 158 -10.87 5.34 -3.37
C ALA A 158 -11.88 4.29 -3.87
N VAL A 159 -13.01 4.74 -4.38
CA VAL A 159 -14.12 3.88 -4.83
C VAL A 159 -14.50 4.26 -6.26
N SER A 160 -14.74 3.27 -7.11
CA SER A 160 -15.28 3.46 -8.45
C SER A 160 -16.14 2.27 -8.86
N ASN A 161 -17.08 2.51 -9.77
CA ASN A 161 -17.69 1.44 -10.53
C ASN A 161 -16.66 0.84 -11.51
N VAL A 162 -16.76 -0.47 -11.78
CA VAL A 162 -15.85 -1.21 -12.67
C VAL A 162 -15.82 -0.59 -14.06
N ARG A 163 -16.99 -0.39 -14.68
CA ARG A 163 -17.09 0.20 -16.04
C ARG A 163 -16.41 1.56 -16.10
N VAL A 164 -16.75 2.44 -15.16
CA VAL A 164 -16.22 3.81 -15.14
C VAL A 164 -14.69 3.79 -15.01
N LEU A 165 -14.12 2.94 -14.15
CA LEU A 165 -12.67 2.85 -13.96
C LEU A 165 -11.96 2.32 -15.22
N CYS A 166 -12.51 1.27 -15.84
CA CYS A 166 -11.94 0.65 -17.03
C CYS A 166 -11.99 1.57 -18.25
N ASP A 167 -13.14 2.23 -18.48
CA ASP A 167 -13.39 3.04 -19.68
C ASP A 167 -12.73 4.43 -19.57
N SER A 168 -12.48 4.95 -18.35
CA SER A 168 -11.90 6.28 -18.16
C SER A 168 -10.38 6.33 -18.37
N PRO A 169 -9.79 7.45 -18.81
CA PRO A 169 -8.33 7.61 -18.89
C PRO A 169 -7.63 7.41 -17.54
N LEU A 170 -6.33 7.06 -17.55
CA LEU A 170 -5.53 6.84 -16.32
C LEU A 170 -5.61 8.00 -15.32
N GLY A 171 -5.71 9.24 -15.83
CA GLY A 171 -5.88 10.44 -15.00
C GLY A 171 -7.11 10.43 -14.10
N TYR A 172 -8.18 9.70 -14.46
CA TYR A 172 -9.35 9.51 -13.59
C TYR A 172 -8.96 8.75 -12.32
N ALA A 173 -8.30 7.60 -12.47
CA ALA A 173 -7.84 6.78 -11.35
C ALA A 173 -6.83 7.55 -10.48
N VAL A 174 -5.90 8.31 -11.10
CA VAL A 174 -4.94 9.16 -10.37
C VAL A 174 -5.64 10.20 -9.50
N LYS A 175 -6.69 10.86 -10.02
CA LYS A 175 -7.49 11.83 -9.25
C LYS A 175 -8.15 11.18 -8.04
N LEU A 176 -8.72 9.97 -8.21
CA LEU A 176 -9.36 9.24 -7.12
C LEU A 176 -8.37 8.84 -6.03
N VAL A 177 -7.22 8.25 -6.41
CA VAL A 177 -6.17 7.84 -5.46
C VAL A 177 -5.63 9.04 -4.69
N LYS A 178 -5.33 10.13 -5.41
CA LYS A 178 -4.88 11.38 -4.79
C LYS A 178 -5.91 11.93 -3.80
N LYS A 179 -7.18 12.02 -4.21
CA LYS A 179 -8.28 12.46 -3.34
C LYS A 179 -8.44 11.58 -2.10
N ALA A 180 -8.30 10.26 -2.23
CA ALA A 180 -8.38 9.35 -1.07
C ALA A 180 -7.22 9.62 -0.10
N LYS A 181 -5.98 9.64 -0.59
CA LYS A 181 -4.80 9.89 0.24
C LYS A 181 -4.85 11.27 0.92
N ASP A 182 -5.29 12.29 0.21
CA ASP A 182 -5.35 13.68 0.72
C ASP A 182 -6.45 13.88 1.78
N GLN A 183 -7.40 12.94 1.95
CA GLN A 183 -8.38 12.98 3.05
C GLN A 183 -7.74 12.77 4.42
N VAL A 184 -6.56 12.16 4.50
CA VAL A 184 -5.91 11.84 5.78
C VAL A 184 -5.35 13.10 6.41
N ASN A 185 -6.16 13.70 7.26
CA ASN A 185 -5.84 14.85 8.11
C ASN A 185 -6.15 14.52 9.58
N ASP A 186 -5.91 15.49 10.49
CA ASP A 186 -6.16 15.31 11.92
C ASP A 186 -7.60 14.83 12.25
N GLU A 187 -8.59 15.37 11.54
CA GLU A 187 -10.00 15.03 11.77
C GLU A 187 -10.33 13.62 11.27
N TYR A 188 -9.78 13.23 10.12
CA TYR A 188 -9.94 11.88 9.58
C TYR A 188 -9.38 10.82 10.54
N ILE A 189 -8.20 11.05 11.11
CA ILE A 189 -7.59 10.12 12.07
C ILE A 189 -8.41 9.99 13.35
N LYS A 190 -8.91 11.11 13.88
CA LYS A 190 -9.83 11.10 15.04
C LYS A 190 -11.12 10.36 14.72
N SER A 191 -11.68 10.56 13.53
CA SER A 191 -12.88 9.87 13.06
C SER A 191 -12.67 8.36 12.92
N VAL A 192 -11.51 7.91 12.42
CA VAL A 192 -11.15 6.47 12.39
C VAL A 192 -11.10 5.89 13.80
N ALA A 193 -10.42 6.57 14.74
CA ALA A 193 -10.31 6.11 16.12
C ALA A 193 -11.70 5.99 16.78
N ASP A 194 -12.56 6.98 16.59
CA ASP A 194 -13.94 6.97 17.08
C ASP A 194 -14.77 5.86 16.44
N LEU A 195 -14.65 5.66 15.12
CA LEU A 195 -15.32 4.58 14.42
C LEU A 195 -14.91 3.21 14.95
N ILE A 196 -13.63 3.00 15.22
CA ILE A 196 -13.11 1.75 15.79
C ILE A 196 -13.71 1.51 17.18
N VAL A 197 -13.82 2.53 18.03
CA VAL A 197 -14.44 2.40 19.36
C VAL A 197 -15.94 2.14 19.25
N ILE A 198 -16.65 2.90 18.42
CA ILE A 198 -18.11 2.81 18.27
C ILE A 198 -18.53 1.48 17.64
N LYS A 199 -17.83 1.04 16.59
CA LYS A 199 -18.17 -0.17 15.83
C LYS A 199 -17.44 -1.43 16.29
N GLY A 200 -16.66 -1.37 17.38
CA GLY A 200 -15.95 -2.54 17.90
C GLY A 200 -14.87 -3.09 16.95
N ARG A 201 -14.08 -2.20 16.33
CA ARG A 201 -13.01 -2.50 15.37
C ARG A 201 -13.51 -3.30 14.16
N PRO A 202 -14.28 -2.67 13.27
CA PRO A 202 -14.82 -3.35 12.10
C PRO A 202 -13.70 -3.83 11.17
N LEU A 203 -13.98 -4.92 10.45
CA LEU A 203 -13.12 -5.37 9.37
C LEU A 203 -13.18 -4.37 8.21
N TYR A 204 -12.07 -4.24 7.49
CA TYR A 204 -12.07 -3.49 6.25
C TYR A 204 -12.86 -4.23 5.17
N THR A 205 -13.44 -3.50 4.22
CA THR A 205 -14.11 -4.09 3.06
C THR A 205 -13.10 -4.90 2.25
N VAL A 206 -13.25 -6.22 2.19
CA VAL A 206 -12.39 -7.12 1.40
C VAL A 206 -12.85 -7.24 -0.06
N PRO A 207 -14.14 -7.46 -0.36
CA PRO A 207 -14.62 -7.65 -1.73
C PRO A 207 -14.24 -6.49 -2.66
N GLY A 208 -13.61 -6.82 -3.79
CA GLY A 208 -13.21 -5.83 -4.81
C GLY A 208 -12.20 -4.77 -4.35
N ASN A 209 -11.59 -4.93 -3.17
CA ASN A 209 -10.63 -3.97 -2.61
C ASN A 209 -9.19 -4.39 -2.94
N TYR A 210 -8.38 -3.42 -3.33
CA TYR A 210 -6.95 -3.56 -3.56
C TYR A 210 -6.21 -2.72 -2.51
N ILE A 211 -5.52 -3.36 -1.56
CA ILE A 211 -4.85 -2.63 -0.48
C ILE A 211 -3.38 -2.43 -0.86
N VAL A 212 -2.89 -1.20 -0.75
CA VAL A 212 -1.53 -0.85 -1.13
C VAL A 212 -0.80 -0.08 -0.03
N SER A 213 0.51 -0.28 0.07
CA SER A 213 1.38 0.44 1.02
C SER A 213 2.70 0.81 0.37
N ASP A 214 3.11 2.07 0.52
CA ASP A 214 4.44 2.50 0.09
C ASP A 214 5.48 2.25 1.19
N GLN A 215 6.33 1.25 0.98
CA GLN A 215 7.42 0.89 1.89
C GLN A 215 8.78 1.40 1.41
N THR A 216 8.83 2.14 0.29
CA THR A 216 10.08 2.59 -0.34
C THR A 216 10.88 3.59 0.47
N ARG A 217 10.28 4.16 1.52
CA ARG A 217 10.89 5.18 2.39
C ARG A 217 10.88 4.78 3.86
N VAL A 218 10.63 3.51 4.17
CA VAL A 218 10.55 3.02 5.55
C VAL A 218 11.93 2.72 6.13
N GLY A 219 12.93 2.44 5.27
CA GLY A 219 14.34 2.32 5.67
C GLY A 219 14.82 0.88 5.90
N PHE A 220 14.11 -0.13 5.41
CA PHE A 220 14.58 -1.53 5.51
C PHE A 220 15.94 -1.77 4.84
N ASN A 221 16.26 -0.99 3.81
CA ASN A 221 17.54 -1.03 3.09
C ASN A 221 18.66 -0.24 3.80
N GLU A 222 18.40 0.33 4.97
CA GLU A 222 19.35 1.15 5.74
C GLU A 222 19.79 0.47 7.05
N VAL A 223 19.29 -0.73 7.33
CA VAL A 223 19.54 -1.47 8.58
C VAL A 223 20.90 -2.19 8.51
N ASP A 224 21.96 -1.57 9.03
CA ASP A 224 23.33 -2.12 9.04
C ASP A 224 23.77 -2.62 10.43
N PHE A 225 23.82 -3.95 10.59
CA PHE A 225 24.26 -4.63 11.82
C PHE A 225 25.79 -4.55 12.09
N GLY A 226 26.56 -3.91 11.21
CA GLY A 226 28.02 -3.85 11.26
C GLY A 226 28.72 -4.64 10.16
N TRP A 227 27.96 -5.30 9.28
CA TRP A 227 28.46 -6.09 8.16
C TRP A 227 28.11 -5.48 6.78
N GLY A 228 27.58 -4.26 6.77
CA GLY A 228 27.18 -3.55 5.55
C GLY A 228 25.66 -3.45 5.39
N LEU A 229 25.25 -2.73 4.35
CA LEU A 229 23.84 -2.49 4.05
C LEU A 229 23.14 -3.74 3.48
N PRO A 230 21.84 -3.95 3.75
CA PRO A 230 21.09 -5.05 3.18
C PRO A 230 21.03 -4.97 1.65
N VAL A 231 21.25 -6.11 0.98
CA VAL A 231 21.01 -6.25 -0.48
C VAL A 231 19.51 -6.11 -0.80
N PHE A 232 18.64 -6.57 0.11
CA PHE A 232 17.19 -6.45 0.00
C PHE A 232 16.56 -6.32 1.38
N GLY A 233 15.54 -5.47 1.50
CA GLY A 233 14.76 -5.28 2.72
C GLY A 233 13.27 -5.15 2.39
N GLY A 234 12.48 -6.16 2.74
CA GLY A 234 11.08 -6.21 2.37
C GLY A 234 10.32 -7.39 3.00
N PRO A 235 9.02 -7.52 2.74
CA PRO A 235 8.20 -8.62 3.23
C PRO A 235 8.70 -9.98 2.71
N ALA A 236 8.69 -11.00 3.57
CA ALA A 236 9.04 -12.37 3.20
C ALA A 236 7.97 -13.04 2.30
N MET A 237 6.72 -12.59 2.39
CA MET A 237 5.60 -13.12 1.63
C MET A 237 4.61 -12.00 1.28
N THR A 238 3.99 -12.11 0.11
CA THR A 238 2.90 -11.21 -0.29
C THR A 238 1.61 -11.70 0.36
N LEU A 239 0.93 -10.81 1.09
CA LEU A 239 -0.42 -11.11 1.55
C LEU A 239 -1.38 -10.94 0.35
N SER A 240 -2.28 -11.89 0.12
CA SER A 240 -3.10 -12.00 -1.11
C SER A 240 -3.89 -10.73 -1.49
N LEU A 241 -4.17 -9.84 -0.54
CA LEU A 241 -4.89 -8.57 -0.74
C LEU A 241 -4.01 -7.31 -0.74
N PHE A 242 -2.72 -7.45 -0.40
CA PHE A 242 -1.81 -6.34 -0.17
C PHE A 242 -0.69 -6.31 -1.21
N SER A 243 -0.47 -5.15 -1.81
CA SER A 243 0.76 -4.86 -2.55
C SER A 243 1.62 -3.86 -1.77
N LEU A 244 2.84 -4.27 -1.46
CA LEU A 244 3.83 -3.45 -0.78
C LEU A 244 4.84 -2.93 -1.80
N TYR A 245 5.08 -1.63 -1.85
CA TYR A 245 5.98 -1.02 -2.82
C TYR A 245 7.36 -0.99 -2.19
N ILE A 246 8.31 -1.71 -2.78
CA ILE A 246 9.62 -1.99 -2.19
C ILE A 246 10.68 -1.31 -3.05
N PRO A 247 11.65 -0.58 -2.46
CA PRO A 247 12.74 -0.03 -3.24
C PRO A 247 13.63 -1.18 -3.71
N TYR A 248 14.00 -1.17 -4.99
CA TYR A 248 14.81 -2.23 -5.57
C TYR A 248 15.78 -1.66 -6.59
N GLU A 249 16.95 -2.29 -6.71
CA GLU A 249 17.95 -1.96 -7.70
C GLU A 249 18.26 -3.20 -8.53
N GLU A 250 17.98 -3.13 -9.82
CA GLU A 250 18.23 -4.21 -10.78
C GLU A 250 19.41 -3.81 -11.66
N LYS A 251 20.56 -4.48 -11.51
CA LYS A 251 21.76 -4.25 -12.36
C LYS A 251 22.15 -2.76 -12.47
N GLY A 252 22.05 -2.02 -11.36
CA GLY A 252 22.35 -0.58 -11.30
C GLY A 252 21.17 0.34 -11.63
N GLU A 253 20.04 -0.19 -12.07
CA GLU A 253 18.82 0.59 -12.32
C GLU A 253 17.91 0.61 -11.09
N LYS A 254 17.74 1.78 -10.50
CA LYS A 254 16.84 1.99 -9.34
C LYS A 254 15.38 2.06 -9.79
N GLY A 255 14.53 1.35 -9.06
CA GLY A 255 13.10 1.31 -9.31
C GLY A 255 12.29 0.88 -8.09
N VAL A 256 11.07 0.43 -8.36
CA VAL A 256 10.14 -0.08 -7.35
C VAL A 256 9.67 -1.46 -7.76
N VAL A 257 9.78 -2.42 -6.86
CA VAL A 257 9.13 -3.73 -7.04
C VAL A 257 7.78 -3.71 -6.34
N VAL A 258 6.75 -4.19 -7.04
CA VAL A 258 5.40 -4.36 -6.50
C VAL A 258 4.97 -5.82 -6.67
N PRO A 259 4.97 -6.61 -5.58
CA PRO A 259 4.34 -7.91 -5.56
C PRO A 259 2.82 -7.78 -5.66
N LEU A 260 2.18 -8.63 -6.45
CA LEU A 260 0.74 -8.62 -6.69
C LEU A 260 0.21 -10.04 -6.89
N CYS A 261 -0.98 -10.28 -6.32
CA CYS A 261 -1.67 -11.56 -6.34
C CYS A 261 -3.00 -11.48 -7.11
N LEU A 262 -3.28 -12.49 -7.94
CA LEU A 262 -4.53 -12.66 -8.69
C LEU A 262 -5.05 -14.10 -8.59
N PRO A 263 -6.37 -14.32 -8.72
CA PRO A 263 -7.01 -15.61 -8.40
C PRO A 263 -6.76 -16.70 -9.45
N THR A 264 -6.29 -16.36 -10.65
CA THR A 264 -6.03 -17.34 -11.71
C THR A 264 -4.84 -16.94 -12.56
N ALA A 265 -4.21 -17.94 -13.19
CA ALA A 265 -3.17 -17.69 -14.19
C ALA A 265 -3.68 -16.86 -15.37
N SER A 266 -4.92 -17.07 -15.81
CA SER A 266 -5.55 -16.29 -16.87
C SER A 266 -5.76 -14.82 -16.49
N ALA A 267 -6.18 -14.54 -15.24
CA ALA A 267 -6.27 -13.18 -14.74
C ALA A 267 -4.89 -12.52 -14.67
N MET A 268 -3.87 -13.26 -14.22
CA MET A 268 -2.50 -12.77 -14.21
C MET A 268 -1.97 -12.46 -15.62
N GLU A 269 -2.31 -13.28 -16.62
CA GLU A 269 -1.85 -13.04 -17.98
C GLU A 269 -2.53 -11.83 -18.62
N ARG A 270 -3.85 -11.65 -18.42
CA ARG A 270 -4.55 -10.42 -18.82
C ARG A 270 -3.97 -9.19 -18.12
N PHE A 271 -3.66 -9.30 -16.83
CA PHE A 271 -3.04 -8.21 -16.08
C PHE A 271 -1.72 -7.77 -16.70
N LYS A 272 -0.83 -8.72 -17.06
CA LYS A 272 0.42 -8.40 -17.75
C LYS A 272 0.19 -7.70 -19.08
N GLN A 273 -0.79 -8.16 -19.86
CA GLN A 273 -1.13 -7.54 -21.15
C GLN A 273 -1.63 -6.10 -20.97
N GLU A 274 -2.51 -5.86 -20.01
CA GLU A 274 -3.01 -4.52 -19.70
C GLU A 274 -1.91 -3.60 -19.17
N LEU A 275 -1.03 -4.13 -18.33
CA LEU A 275 0.15 -3.39 -17.89
C LEU A 275 0.99 -3.03 -19.13
N LYS A 276 1.28 -3.98 -20.03
CA LYS A 276 2.17 -3.76 -21.20
C LYS A 276 1.65 -2.66 -22.11
N LYS A 277 0.34 -2.62 -22.33
CA LYS A 277 -0.34 -1.53 -23.07
C LYS A 277 -0.11 -0.15 -22.44
N MET A 278 0.08 -0.05 -21.13
CA MET A 278 0.26 1.23 -20.43
C MET A 278 1.71 1.71 -20.33
N THR A 279 2.71 0.83 -20.19
CA THR A 279 4.12 1.31 -20.08
C THR A 279 4.89 1.28 -21.39
N ASP A 280 4.33 0.68 -22.44
CA ASP A 280 4.96 0.56 -23.76
C ASP A 280 6.34 -0.16 -23.74
N GLU A 281 6.54 -1.07 -22.77
CA GLU A 281 7.79 -1.81 -22.57
C GLU A 281 7.53 -3.26 -22.13
N GLU A 282 8.49 -4.16 -22.38
CA GLU A 282 8.49 -5.51 -21.82
C GLU A 282 8.89 -5.49 -20.33
N TYR A 283 8.07 -6.08 -19.45
CA TYR A 283 8.40 -6.18 -18.03
C TYR A 283 9.31 -7.36 -17.74
N LYS A 284 10.31 -7.12 -16.90
CA LYS A 284 11.06 -8.19 -16.26
C LYS A 284 10.20 -8.76 -15.13
N MET A 285 9.88 -10.05 -15.27
CA MET A 285 9.15 -10.83 -14.29
C MET A 285 10.10 -11.38 -13.25
N TYR A 286 9.78 -11.18 -11.97
CA TYR A 286 10.49 -11.85 -10.88
C TYR A 286 9.54 -12.82 -10.19
N HIS A 287 9.86 -14.10 -10.32
CA HIS A 287 9.50 -15.03 -9.28
C HIS A 287 10.57 -14.90 -8.21
N PHE A 288 10.21 -14.41 -7.02
CA PHE A 288 11.07 -14.58 -5.84
C PHE A 288 11.09 -16.08 -5.50
N LYS A 289 11.75 -16.89 -6.34
CA LYS A 289 12.09 -18.27 -6.02
C LYS A 289 13.30 -18.21 -5.12
N ASP A 290 13.05 -18.48 -3.85
CA ASP A 290 14.03 -18.79 -2.83
C ASP A 290 15.07 -17.69 -2.61
N PHE A 291 14.75 -16.73 -1.75
CA PHE A 291 15.79 -16.03 -1.02
C PHE A 291 16.57 -17.08 -0.20
N LYS A 292 17.66 -17.61 -0.76
CA LYS A 292 18.71 -18.16 0.09
C LYS A 292 19.24 -16.98 0.89
N ILE A 293 19.14 -17.07 2.22
CA ILE A 293 19.93 -16.23 3.11
C ILE A 293 21.39 -16.62 2.83
N VAL A 294 22.04 -15.91 1.91
CA VAL A 294 23.46 -16.09 1.66
C VAL A 294 24.17 -15.01 2.48
N SER A 295 24.75 -15.43 3.59
CA SER A 295 25.76 -14.63 4.28
C SER A 295 27.05 -14.78 3.49
N SER A 296 27.53 -13.70 2.86
CA SER A 296 28.93 -13.63 2.44
C SER A 296 29.74 -13.16 3.66
N LEU A 297 30.01 -14.09 4.57
CA LEU A 297 31.16 -13.99 5.47
C LEU A 297 32.32 -14.71 4.81
#